data_AF-A0A9P0MA25-F1
#
_entry.id   AF-A0A9P0MA25-F1
#
_cell.length_a   1.000
_cell.length_b   1.000
_cell.length_c   1.000
_cell.angle_alpha   90.00
_cell.angle_beta   90.00
_cell.angle_gamma   90.00
#
_symmetry.space_group_name_H-M   'P 1'
#
loop_
_entity.id
_entity.type
_entity.pdbx_description
1 polymer ?
#
loop_
_entity_poly.entity_id
_entity_poly.type
_entity_poly.pdbx_seq_one_letter_code
_entity_poly.pdbx_strand_id
1 'polypeptide(L)'
;MDLNKGKRARGSNFTKEEELLLVRSVSKLQDIIESKVTDKVNNQEKNEAWQKVREYFCASNNTLRSVEQLKTKYENLKAKARKVVAQQRSFITGTGGGPGKVEPLDPVLEAILEIINKKTVVGLHSPWDSDSQITVSIYSIMVYKVNARCLINYRDSQIFII
;
A
#
# COMPACT_ATOMS: atom_id res chain seq x y z
N MET A 1 -30.04 -30.62 -10.15
CA MET A 1 -28.68 -30.37 -10.64
C MET A 1 -28.32 -28.95 -10.18
N ASP A 2 -27.54 -28.63 -9.16
CA ASP A 2 -26.55 -29.35 -8.33
C ASP A 2 -26.48 -28.64 -6.95
N LEU A 3 -26.75 -29.33 -5.85
CA LEU A 3 -25.81 -29.95 -4.90
C LEU A 3 -24.81 -28.99 -4.19
N ASN A 4 -25.10 -28.80 -2.90
CA ASN A 4 -24.15 -28.58 -1.80
C ASN A 4 -23.25 -27.32 -1.85
N LYS A 5 -23.83 -26.19 -1.42
CA LYS A 5 -23.06 -24.99 -1.04
C LYS A 5 -22.41 -25.25 0.33
N GLY A 6 -21.36 -26.08 0.35
CA GLY A 6 -20.56 -26.35 1.55
C GLY A 6 -20.12 -25.04 2.20
N LYS A 7 -20.19 -24.96 3.54
CA LYS A 7 -19.65 -23.81 4.29
C LYS A 7 -18.21 -23.58 3.84
N ARG A 8 -17.94 -22.43 3.23
CA ARG A 8 -16.58 -22.04 2.82
C ARG A 8 -15.67 -22.16 4.03
N ALA A 9 -14.71 -23.08 3.98
CA ALA A 9 -13.67 -23.16 4.99
C ALA A 9 -13.01 -21.77 5.07
N ARG A 10 -12.91 -21.21 6.28
CA ARG A 10 -12.23 -19.93 6.47
C ARG A 10 -10.77 -20.15 6.06
N GLY A 11 -10.29 -19.36 5.11
CA GLY A 11 -8.87 -19.39 4.76
C GLY A 11 -8.01 -18.98 5.95
N SER A 12 -6.75 -19.42 5.96
CA SER A 12 -5.78 -18.97 6.97
C SER A 12 -5.63 -17.45 6.95
N ASN A 13 -5.41 -16.85 8.13
CA ASN A 13 -5.11 -15.42 8.21
C ASN A 13 -3.78 -15.11 7.52
N PHE A 14 -3.61 -13.87 7.06
CA PHE A 14 -2.32 -13.40 6.54
C PHE A 14 -1.43 -13.01 7.72
N THR A 15 -0.19 -13.48 7.75
CA THR A 15 0.82 -12.98 8.71
C THR A 15 1.35 -11.61 8.28
N LYS A 16 2.05 -10.90 9.17
CA LYS A 16 2.66 -9.62 8.82
C LYS A 16 3.73 -9.76 7.74
N GLU A 17 4.49 -10.85 7.78
CA GLU A 17 5.51 -11.19 6.79
C GLU A 17 4.87 -11.44 5.42
N GLU A 18 3.73 -12.15 5.38
CA GLU A 18 2.95 -12.34 4.16
C GLU A 18 2.38 -11.02 3.63
N GLU A 19 1.89 -10.14 4.50
CA GLU A 19 1.42 -8.81 4.10
C GLU A 19 2.56 -7.97 3.48
N LEU A 20 3.74 -7.94 4.12
CA LEU A 20 4.93 -7.26 3.59
C LEU A 20 5.36 -7.84 2.24
N LEU A 21 5.38 -9.17 2.11
CA LEU A 21 5.74 -9.85 0.87
C LEU A 21 4.75 -9.51 -0.26
N LEU A 22 3.46 -9.46 0.04
CA LEU A 22 2.43 -9.05 -0.92
C LEU A 22 2.69 -7.61 -1.41
N VAL A 23 2.91 -6.68 -0.48
CA VAL A 23 3.15 -5.27 -0.81
C VAL A 23 4.43 -5.11 -1.65
N ARG A 24 5.51 -5.81 -1.30
CA ARG A 24 6.75 -5.84 -2.10
C ARG A 24 6.55 -6.42 -3.50
N SER A 25 5.73 -7.46 -3.63
CA SER A 25 5.43 -8.08 -4.92
C SER A 25 4.62 -7.14 -5.81
N VAL A 26 3.65 -6.42 -5.23
CA VAL A 26 2.85 -5.40 -5.94
C VAL A 26 3.72 -4.22 -6.36
N SER A 27 4.67 -3.77 -5.52
CA SER A 27 5.56 -2.66 -5.83
C SER A 27 6.32 -2.85 -7.16
N LYS A 28 6.70 -4.09 -7.50
CA LYS A 28 7.37 -4.41 -8.78
C LYS A 28 6.51 -4.15 -10.02
N LEU A 29 5.19 -4.12 -9.87
CA LEU A 29 4.21 -4.00 -10.95
C LEU A 29 3.22 -2.86 -10.67
N GLN A 30 3.62 -1.90 -9.83
CA GLN A 30 2.73 -0.86 -9.31
C GLN A 30 2.13 0.02 -10.41
N ASP A 31 2.89 0.32 -11.46
CA ASP A 31 2.46 1.22 -12.53
C ASP A 31 1.27 0.64 -13.30
N ILE A 32 1.22 -0.69 -13.44
CA ILE A 32 0.13 -1.41 -14.09
C ILE A 32 -1.05 -1.58 -13.12
N ILE A 33 -0.77 -2.01 -11.88
CA ILE A 33 -1.81 -2.33 -10.89
C ILE A 33 -2.57 -1.07 -10.44
N GLU A 34 -1.87 0.02 -10.17
CA GLU A 34 -2.44 1.30 -9.71
C GLU A 34 -2.75 2.29 -10.86
N SER A 35 -2.63 1.84 -12.12
CA SER A 35 -3.07 2.60 -13.29
C SER A 35 -4.55 2.96 -13.18
N LYS A 36 -4.91 4.21 -13.46
CA LYS A 36 -6.30 4.70 -13.49
C LYS A 36 -7.00 4.45 -14.81
N VAL A 37 -6.26 4.06 -15.85
CA VAL A 37 -6.82 3.76 -17.16
C VAL A 37 -7.73 2.55 -17.02
N THR A 38 -8.88 2.57 -17.69
CA THR A 38 -9.90 1.50 -17.63
C THR A 38 -10.32 1.12 -19.05
N ASP A 39 -9.37 0.57 -19.80
CA ASP A 39 -9.61 0.04 -21.15
C ASP A 39 -9.51 -1.48 -21.15
N LYS A 40 -10.09 -2.14 -22.17
CA LYS A 40 -10.10 -3.61 -22.27
C LYS A 40 -8.68 -4.21 -22.25
N VAL A 41 -7.74 -3.59 -22.95
CA VAL A 41 -6.32 -3.98 -22.98
C VAL A 41 -5.69 -3.86 -21.60
N ASN A 42 -5.87 -2.71 -20.94
CA ASN A 42 -5.33 -2.47 -19.61
C ASN A 42 -5.95 -3.38 -18.53
N ASN A 43 -7.21 -3.80 -18.69
CA ASN A 43 -7.81 -4.80 -17.78
C ASN A 43 -7.17 -6.17 -17.92
N GLN A 44 -6.80 -6.57 -19.15
CA GLN A 44 -6.05 -7.81 -19.38
C GLN A 44 -4.64 -7.70 -18.78
N GLU A 45 -3.92 -6.61 -19.05
CA GLU A 45 -2.59 -6.37 -18.48
C GLU A 45 -2.59 -6.36 -16.94
N LYS A 46 -3.61 -5.75 -16.32
CA LYS A 46 -3.81 -5.82 -14.87
C LYS A 46 -4.00 -7.26 -14.39
N ASN A 47 -4.81 -8.05 -15.08
CA ASN A 47 -5.02 -9.45 -14.70
C ASN A 47 -3.73 -10.26 -14.81
N GLU A 48 -2.95 -10.07 -15.87
CA GLU A 48 -1.64 -10.70 -16.05
C GLU A 48 -0.64 -10.25 -14.98
N ALA A 49 -0.61 -8.95 -14.66
CA ALA A 49 0.22 -8.41 -13.58
C ALA A 49 -0.14 -9.06 -12.22
N TRP A 50 -1.42 -9.25 -11.94
CA TRP A 50 -1.87 -9.93 -10.72
C TRP A 50 -1.51 -11.43 -10.68
N GLN A 51 -1.46 -12.11 -11.83
CA GLN A 51 -0.94 -13.48 -11.88
C GLN A 51 0.56 -13.51 -11.56
N LYS A 52 1.35 -12.60 -12.13
CA LYS A 52 2.78 -12.46 -11.80
C LYS A 52 3.00 -12.15 -10.31
N VAL A 53 2.18 -11.28 -9.71
CA VAL A 53 2.23 -11.03 -8.26
C VAL A 53 2.00 -12.32 -7.47
N ARG A 54 1.01 -13.13 -7.86
CA ARG A 54 0.75 -14.43 -7.22
C ARG A 54 1.95 -15.37 -7.38
N GLU A 55 2.55 -15.45 -8.56
CA GLU A 55 3.73 -16.27 -8.82
C GLU A 55 4.90 -15.87 -7.90
N TYR A 56 5.20 -14.57 -7.80
CA TYR A 56 6.25 -14.08 -6.90
C TYR A 56 5.94 -14.35 -5.42
N PHE A 57 4.67 -14.20 -5.03
CA PHE A 57 4.23 -14.47 -3.67
C PHE A 57 4.38 -15.95 -3.32
N CYS A 58 3.85 -16.85 -4.15
CA CYS A 58 3.92 -18.30 -3.94
C CYS A 58 5.35 -18.84 -4.07
N ALA A 59 6.20 -18.25 -4.90
CA ALA A 59 7.62 -18.64 -4.98
C ALA A 59 8.40 -18.31 -3.71
N SER A 60 7.95 -17.30 -2.96
CA SER A 60 8.62 -16.80 -1.75
C SER A 60 7.88 -17.19 -0.47
N ASN A 61 6.81 -17.98 -0.55
CA ASN A 61 5.96 -18.32 0.58
C ASN A 61 5.42 -19.75 0.47
N ASN A 62 5.30 -20.43 1.60
CA ASN A 62 4.80 -21.81 1.64
C ASN A 62 3.27 -21.90 1.51
N THR A 63 2.55 -20.78 1.65
CA THR A 63 1.08 -20.76 1.54
C THR A 63 0.62 -20.39 0.13
N LEU A 64 -0.23 -21.23 -0.44
CA LEU A 64 -0.85 -20.97 -1.74
C LEU A 64 -2.09 -20.09 -1.57
N ARG A 65 -2.07 -18.90 -2.18
CA ARG A 65 -3.17 -17.91 -2.11
C ARG A 65 -3.68 -17.56 -3.49
N SER A 66 -5.00 -17.64 -3.72
CA SER A 66 -5.60 -17.28 -5.02
C SER A 66 -5.39 -15.80 -5.35
N VAL A 67 -5.43 -15.45 -6.63
CA VAL A 67 -5.29 -14.05 -7.06
C VAL A 67 -6.37 -13.17 -6.40
N GLU A 68 -7.59 -13.69 -6.27
CA GLU A 68 -8.71 -12.99 -5.64
C GLU A 68 -8.43 -12.72 -4.16
N GLN A 69 -7.81 -13.66 -3.45
CA GLN A 69 -7.42 -13.47 -2.05
C GLN A 69 -6.35 -12.38 -1.91
N LEU A 70 -5.35 -12.36 -2.79
CA LEU A 70 -4.29 -11.35 -2.79
C LEU A 70 -4.84 -9.96 -3.14
N LYS A 71 -5.68 -9.86 -4.18
CA LYS A 71 -6.40 -8.64 -4.56
C LYS A 71 -7.21 -8.10 -3.39
N THR A 72 -8.05 -8.94 -2.79
CA THR A 72 -8.91 -8.56 -1.65
C THR A 72 -8.07 -8.09 -0.47
N LYS A 73 -6.98 -8.80 -0.16
CA LYS A 73 -6.09 -8.43 0.94
C LYS A 73 -5.43 -7.08 0.68
N TYR A 74 -4.94 -6.86 -0.53
CA TYR A 74 -4.33 -5.59 -0.93
C TYR A 74 -5.32 -4.41 -0.87
N GLU A 75 -6.55 -4.58 -1.34
CA GLU A 75 -7.60 -3.55 -1.23
C GLU A 75 -7.92 -3.20 0.23
N ASN A 76 -8.04 -4.22 1.09
CA ASN A 76 -8.25 -4.03 2.53
C ASN A 76 -7.07 -3.28 3.18
N LEU A 77 -5.85 -3.60 2.76
CA LEU A 77 -4.63 -2.95 3.19
C LEU A 77 -4.60 -1.47 2.77
N LYS A 78 -4.98 -1.15 1.53
CA LYS A 78 -5.15 0.23 1.06
C LYS A 78 -6.19 1.00 1.87
N ALA A 79 -7.34 0.38 2.15
CA ALA A 79 -8.39 0.99 2.96
C ALA A 79 -7.92 1.24 4.40
N LYS A 80 -7.21 0.28 4.99
CA LYS A 80 -6.62 0.41 6.33
C LYS A 80 -5.60 1.54 6.39
N ALA A 81 -4.70 1.64 5.41
CA ALA A 81 -3.71 2.71 5.33
C ALA A 81 -4.38 4.10 5.28
N ARG A 82 -5.36 4.29 4.39
CA ARG A 82 -6.13 5.56 4.31
C ARG A 82 -6.85 5.89 5.61
N LYS A 83 -7.47 4.90 6.26
CA LYS A 83 -8.17 5.09 7.53
C LYS A 83 -7.22 5.57 8.63
N VAL A 84 -6.05 4.97 8.74
CA VAL A 84 -5.06 5.36 9.76
C VAL A 84 -4.57 6.79 9.53
N VAL A 85 -4.27 7.17 8.29
CA VAL A 85 -3.87 8.54 7.96
C VAL A 85 -4.99 9.54 8.26
N ALA A 86 -6.24 9.21 7.93
CA ALA A 86 -7.39 10.05 8.24
C ALA A 86 -7.58 10.23 9.77
N GLN A 87 -7.39 9.15 10.54
CA GLN A 87 -7.43 9.21 12.01
C GLN A 87 -6.30 10.09 12.56
N GLN A 88 -5.07 9.94 12.08
CA GLN A 88 -3.94 10.79 12.45
C GLN A 88 -4.25 12.26 12.16
N ARG A 89 -4.80 12.58 10.98
CA ARG A 89 -5.26 13.94 10.65
C ARG A 89 -6.29 14.45 11.65
N SER A 90 -7.30 13.65 11.99
CA SER A 90 -8.35 14.04 12.93
C SER A 90 -7.82 14.35 14.35
N PHE A 91 -6.78 13.64 14.81
CA PHE A 91 -6.14 13.93 16.09
C PHE A 91 -5.36 15.25 16.07
N ILE A 92 -4.80 15.63 14.92
CA ILE A 92 -4.07 16.88 14.76
C ILE A 92 -5.04 18.07 14.63
N THR A 93 -6.15 17.91 13.91
CA THR A 93 -7.16 18.96 13.70
C THR A 93 -8.14 19.13 14.88
N GLY A 94 -8.14 18.21 15.84
CA GLY A 94 -9.05 18.25 16.98
C GLY A 94 -8.74 19.39 17.94
N THR A 95 -9.75 20.21 18.28
CA THR A 95 -9.62 21.36 19.18
C THR A 95 -9.67 21.01 20.67
N GLY A 96 -9.55 19.72 21.01
CA GLY A 96 -9.61 19.20 22.37
C GLY A 96 -8.31 19.34 23.16
N GLY A 97 -7.82 20.56 23.37
CA GLY A 97 -6.95 20.99 24.48
C GLY A 97 -5.59 20.30 24.73
N GLY A 98 -5.17 19.28 23.97
CA GLY A 98 -3.92 18.57 24.21
C GLY A 98 -3.24 18.10 22.91
N PRO A 99 -1.90 17.95 22.90
CA PRO A 99 -1.17 17.52 21.71
C PRO A 99 -1.59 16.10 21.30
N GLY A 100 -2.08 15.94 20.08
CA GLY A 100 -2.43 14.64 19.51
C GLY A 100 -1.20 13.74 19.45
N LYS A 101 -1.28 12.53 20.03
CA LYS A 101 -0.22 11.53 19.91
C LYS A 101 -0.28 10.88 18.53
N VAL A 102 0.74 11.09 17.71
CA VAL A 102 0.91 10.39 16.43
C VAL A 102 1.75 9.14 16.69
N GLU A 103 1.10 7.98 16.74
CA GLU A 103 1.81 6.71 16.82
C GLU A 103 2.53 6.40 15.49
N PRO A 104 3.70 5.74 15.53
CA PRO A 104 4.41 5.32 14.34
C PRO A 104 3.56 4.32 13.53
N LEU A 105 3.63 4.43 12.20
CA LEU A 105 2.89 3.57 11.30
C LEU A 105 3.49 2.15 11.26
N ASP A 106 2.62 1.15 11.11
CA ASP A 106 3.02 -0.22 10.86
C ASP A 106 3.80 -0.30 9.52
N PRO A 107 4.95 -1.00 9.44
CA PRO A 107 5.78 -1.03 8.24
C PRO A 107 5.05 -1.46 6.96
N VAL A 108 4.04 -2.34 7.10
CA VAL A 108 3.15 -2.73 5.99
C VAL A 108 2.38 -1.53 5.46
N LEU A 109 1.81 -0.71 6.35
CA LEU A 109 1.04 0.47 5.99
C LEU A 109 1.93 1.56 5.39
N GLU A 110 3.14 1.74 5.93
CA GLU A 110 4.13 2.66 5.33
C GLU A 110 4.41 2.26 3.87
N ALA A 111 4.71 0.98 3.62
CA ALA A 111 4.99 0.49 2.27
C ALA A 111 3.78 0.62 1.31
N ILE A 112 2.55 0.50 1.81
CA ILE A 112 1.35 0.73 0.98
C ILE A 112 1.22 2.20 0.60
N LEU A 113 1.44 3.10 1.55
CA LEU A 113 1.36 4.55 1.32
C LEU A 113 2.42 5.04 0.31
N GLU A 114 3.53 4.32 0.17
CA GLU A 114 4.54 4.59 -0.86
C GLU A 114 4.05 4.23 -2.27
N ILE A 115 3.22 3.19 -2.41
CA ILE A 115 2.74 2.68 -3.71
C ILE A 115 1.50 3.44 -4.18
N ILE A 116 0.54 3.69 -3.28
CA ILE A 116 -0.76 4.25 -3.68
C ILE A 116 -0.66 5.73 -4.03
N ASN A 117 -1.58 6.20 -4.88
CA ASN A 117 -1.62 7.59 -5.27
C ASN A 117 -1.86 8.51 -4.05
N LYS A 118 -0.82 9.25 -3.65
CA LYS A 118 -0.81 10.15 -2.48
C LYS A 118 -1.98 11.14 -2.45
N LYS A 119 -2.42 11.64 -3.61
CA LYS A 119 -3.57 12.57 -3.71
C LYS A 119 -4.87 11.94 -3.19
N THR A 120 -5.02 10.63 -3.32
CA THR A 120 -6.20 9.90 -2.83
C THR A 120 -6.17 9.68 -1.31
N VAL A 121 -5.01 9.88 -0.66
CA VAL A 121 -4.83 9.70 0.77
C VAL A 121 -5.05 11.00 1.53
N VAL A 122 -4.40 12.08 1.07
CA VAL A 122 -4.38 13.38 1.76
C VAL A 122 -5.45 14.35 1.26
N GLY A 123 -6.05 14.07 0.11
CA GLY A 123 -6.96 14.99 -0.58
C GLY A 123 -6.22 16.03 -1.42
N LEU A 124 -6.99 16.92 -2.05
CA LEU A 124 -6.45 18.09 -2.75
C LEU A 124 -6.04 19.15 -1.72
N HIS A 125 -4.84 19.70 -1.88
CA HIS A 125 -4.39 20.83 -1.06
C HIS A 125 -5.22 22.07 -1.42
N SER A 126 -5.89 22.65 -0.42
CA SER A 126 -6.54 23.96 -0.53
C SER A 126 -5.72 24.98 0.29
N PRO A 127 -5.22 26.07 -0.32
CA PRO A 127 -4.49 27.10 0.41
C PRO A 127 -5.39 27.96 1.31
N TRP A 128 -6.71 27.83 1.17
CA TRP A 128 -7.72 28.58 1.91
C TRP A 128 -8.33 27.79 3.07
N ASP A 129 -7.91 26.55 3.27
CA ASP A 129 -8.40 25.67 4.34
C ASP A 129 -7.46 25.72 5.55
N SER A 130 -8.03 25.72 6.75
CA SER A 130 -7.32 25.82 8.04
C SER A 130 -6.34 24.66 8.28
N ASP A 131 -6.43 23.60 7.48
CA ASP A 131 -5.62 22.37 7.54
C ASP A 131 -4.37 22.41 6.63
N SER A 132 -4.03 23.56 6.04
CA SER A 132 -2.90 23.71 5.10
C SER A 132 -1.56 23.21 5.67
N GLN A 133 -1.30 23.41 6.96
CA GLN A 133 -0.08 22.99 7.65
C GLN A 133 0.01 21.47 7.91
N ILE A 134 -1.14 20.79 8.05
CA ILE A 134 -1.23 19.36 8.37
C ILE A 134 -0.93 18.52 7.14
N THR A 135 -1.41 19.01 5.99
CA THR A 135 -1.08 18.45 4.69
C THR A 135 0.45 18.40 4.53
N VAL A 136 1.15 19.51 4.76
CA VAL A 136 2.62 19.59 4.60
C VAL A 136 3.38 18.62 5.52
N SER A 137 2.97 18.44 6.78
CA SER A 137 3.61 17.49 7.71
C SER A 137 3.40 16.02 7.32
N ILE A 138 2.22 15.64 6.82
CA ILE A 138 1.97 14.28 6.32
C ILE A 138 2.75 14.03 5.01
N TYR A 139 2.81 15.02 4.12
CA TYR A 139 3.66 14.96 2.92
C TYR A 139 5.14 14.84 3.29
N SER A 140 5.61 15.58 4.29
CA SER A 140 6.96 15.50 4.85
C SER A 140 7.28 14.06 5.31
N ILE A 141 6.49 13.48 6.21
CA ILE A 141 6.71 12.10 6.71
C ILE A 141 6.77 11.08 5.55
N MET A 142 5.91 11.23 4.53
CA MET A 142 5.87 10.35 3.36
C MET A 142 6.91 10.66 2.26
N VAL A 143 7.62 11.79 2.32
CA VAL A 143 8.63 12.22 1.32
C VAL A 143 10.05 12.06 1.85
N TYR A 144 10.30 12.36 3.14
CA TYR A 144 11.65 12.27 3.72
C TYR A 144 12.21 10.83 3.78
N LYS A 145 11.36 9.79 3.82
CA LYS A 145 11.81 8.38 3.73
C LYS A 145 12.10 7.89 2.29
N VAL A 146 11.49 8.51 1.26
CA VAL A 146 11.74 8.18 -0.16
C VAL A 146 13.19 8.53 -0.54
N ASN A 147 13.70 9.66 -0.06
CA ASN A 147 15.09 10.07 -0.28
C ASN A 147 16.10 9.19 0.48
N ALA A 148 15.73 8.63 1.63
CA ALA A 148 16.62 7.74 2.38
C ALA A 148 16.79 6.36 1.73
N ARG A 149 15.75 5.79 1.09
CA ARG A 149 15.84 4.49 0.40
C ARG A 149 16.58 4.59 -0.95
N CYS A 150 16.46 5.72 -1.64
CA CYS A 150 17.18 5.95 -2.91
C CYS A 150 18.70 6.09 -2.68
N LEU A 151 19.12 6.68 -1.56
CA LEU A 151 20.54 6.82 -1.21
C LEU A 151 21.24 5.50 -0.84
N ILE A 152 20.49 4.47 -0.40
CA ILE A 152 21.07 3.16 -0.07
C ILE A 152 21.30 2.34 -1.35
N ASN A 153 20.38 2.39 -2.32
CA ASN A 153 20.52 1.63 -3.58
C ASN A 153 21.48 2.28 -4.60
N TYR A 154 21.86 3.56 -4.42
CA TYR A 154 22.88 4.20 -5.27
C TYR A 154 24.31 3.79 -4.91
N ARG A 155 24.55 3.26 -3.70
CA ARG A 155 25.90 2.84 -3.28
C ARG A 155 26.31 1.43 -3.73
N ASP A 156 25.35 0.57 -4.07
CA ASP A 156 25.64 -0.81 -4.51
C ASP A 156 25.82 -0.94 -6.04
N SER A 157 25.69 0.16 -6.80
CA SER A 157 25.93 0.19 -8.26
C SER A 157 27.20 0.95 -8.68
N GLN A 158 28.08 1.31 -7.72
CA GLN A 158 29.33 2.04 -7.99
C GLN A 158 30.59 1.30 -7.50
N ILE A 159 30.52 -0.01 -7.27
CA ILE A 159 31.71 -0.85 -7.03
C ILE A 159 31.76 -1.96 -8.09
N PHE A 160 31.96 -1.58 -9.35
CA PHE A 160 32.60 -2.44 -10.35
C PHE A 160 33.12 -1.63 -11.55
N ILE A 161 34.00 -0.67 -11.31
CA ILE A 161 35.04 -0.24 -12.26
C ILE A 161 36.22 0.19 -11.40
N ILE A 162 37.21 -0.70 -11.18
CA ILE A 162 38.59 -0.65 -11.71
C ILE A 162 39.18 -2.06 -11.57
#